data_AF-A0A2A4YQZ0-F1
#
_entry.id   AF-A0A2A4YQZ0-F1
#
_cell.length_a   1.000
_cell.length_b   1.000
_cell.length_c   1.000
_cell.angle_alpha   90.00
_cell.angle_beta   90.00
_cell.angle_gamma   90.00
#
_symmetry.space_group_name_H-M   'P 1'
#
loop_
_entity.id
_entity.type
_entity.pdbx_description
1 polymer ?
#
loop_
_entity_poly.entity_id
_entity_poly.type
_entity_poly.pdbx_seq_one_letter_code
_entity_poly.pdbx_strand_id
1 'polypeptide(L)'
;MDFIRTKNIPIWVTIFAIILFILGSFLGVMAMFSLDPNPIMTPSLGGRSIGLALVTGLAVVMKNPSVYLAGFLGGVLREIGDLVAEFGKAETDIGVIIGIVLMLFIGLVAAYHANKARNI
;
A
#
# COMPACT_ATOMS: atom_id res chain seq x y z
N MET A 1 8.81 16.19 18.23
CA MET A 1 8.68 14.99 17.34
C MET A 1 7.21 14.60 17.14
N ASP A 2 6.26 15.54 17.28
CA ASP A 2 4.82 15.26 17.29
C ASP A 2 4.16 15.32 15.90
N PHE A 3 4.94 15.64 14.87
CA PHE A 3 4.44 15.69 13.50
C PHE A 3 4.12 14.29 12.95
N ILE A 4 4.95 13.29 13.26
CA ILE A 4 4.85 11.92 12.71
C ILE A 4 4.08 10.97 13.65
N ARG A 5 3.88 11.35 14.92
CA ARG A 5 3.16 10.51 15.87
C ARG A 5 1.65 10.73 15.74
N THR A 6 0.95 9.64 15.47
CA THR A 6 -0.51 9.56 15.58
C THR A 6 -0.85 8.95 16.95
N LYS A 7 -1.78 9.55 17.68
CA LYS A 7 -2.17 9.08 19.02
C LYS A 7 -2.58 7.61 18.95
N ASN A 8 -2.07 6.79 19.88
CA ASN A 8 -2.35 5.36 20.00
C ASN A 8 -1.89 4.48 18.81
N ILE A 9 -1.22 5.03 17.79
CA ILE A 9 -0.61 4.26 16.69
C ILE A 9 0.90 4.14 16.91
N PRO A 10 1.49 2.93 16.84
CA PRO A 10 2.94 2.76 16.92
C PRO A 10 3.67 3.51 15.80
N ILE A 11 4.82 4.10 16.11
CA ILE A 11 5.57 4.94 15.15
C ILE A 11 5.96 4.18 13.86
N TRP A 12 6.23 2.88 13.97
CA TRP A 12 6.60 2.06 12.82
C TRP A 12 5.45 1.95 11.80
N VAL A 13 4.19 1.99 12.25
CA VAL A 13 3.01 1.96 11.37
C VAL A 13 2.93 3.25 10.55
N THR A 14 3.22 4.39 11.18
CA THR A 14 3.32 5.67 10.45
C THR A 14 4.47 5.67 9.46
N ILE A 15 5.65 5.17 9.87
CA ILE A 15 6.81 5.06 8.96
C ILE A 15 6.45 4.17 7.76
N PHE A 16 5.78 3.04 8.00
CA PHE A 16 5.32 2.15 6.95
C PHE A 16 4.33 2.84 5.99
N ALA A 17 3.35 3.59 6.51
CA ALA A 17 2.44 4.38 5.67
C ALA A 17 3.17 5.43 4.82
N ILE A 18 4.20 6.09 5.36
CA ILE A 18 5.04 7.05 4.60
C ILE A 18 5.81 6.32 3.49
N ILE A 19 6.37 5.14 3.78
CA ILE A 19 7.05 4.32 2.77
C ILE A 19 6.08 3.92 1.65
N LEU A 20 4.88 3.47 1.99
CA LEU A 20 3.85 3.13 1.01
C LEU A 20 3.42 4.35 0.17
N PHE A 21 3.30 5.53 0.78
CA PHE A 21 3.01 6.76 0.05
C PHE A 21 4.11 7.08 -0.97
N ILE A 22 5.38 7.01 -0.58
CA ILE A 22 6.50 7.32 -1.47
C ILE A 22 6.60 6.28 -2.59
N LEU A 23 6.62 4.98 -2.24
CA LEU A 23 6.76 3.91 -3.21
C LEU A 23 5.55 3.83 -4.15
N GLY A 24 4.33 3.94 -3.64
CA GLY A 24 3.12 3.91 -4.45
C GLY A 24 2.99 5.11 -5.39
N SER A 25 3.42 6.31 -4.94
CA SER A 25 3.48 7.49 -5.81
C SER A 25 4.53 7.32 -6.90
N PHE A 26 5.72 6.82 -6.55
CA PHE A 26 6.80 6.60 -7.50
C PHE A 26 6.44 5.54 -8.54
N LEU A 27 5.97 4.36 -8.12
CA LEU A 27 5.49 3.30 -9.00
C LEU A 27 4.32 3.78 -9.85
N GLY A 28 3.42 4.55 -9.26
CA GLY A 28 2.28 5.15 -9.93
C GLY A 28 2.68 6.07 -11.09
N VAL A 29 3.59 7.00 -10.82
CA VAL A 29 4.16 7.91 -11.82
C VAL A 29 4.91 7.11 -12.89
N MET A 30 5.79 6.19 -12.49
CA MET A 30 6.53 5.37 -13.45
C MET A 30 5.58 4.56 -14.35
N ALA A 31 4.50 3.98 -13.82
CA ALA A 31 3.52 3.26 -14.63
C ALA A 31 2.72 4.17 -15.57
N MET A 32 2.50 5.44 -15.21
CA MET A 32 1.84 6.41 -16.09
C MET A 32 2.74 6.91 -17.23
N PHE A 33 4.06 6.99 -17.00
CA PHE A 33 5.04 7.51 -17.97
C PHE A 33 5.85 6.40 -18.66
N SER A 34 5.71 5.14 -18.25
CA SER A 34 6.36 3.99 -18.86
C SER A 34 5.86 3.75 -20.28
N LEU A 35 6.80 3.65 -21.22
CA LEU A 35 6.60 3.26 -22.62
C LEU A 35 6.47 1.73 -22.76
N ASP A 36 5.71 1.09 -21.88
CA ASP A 36 5.46 -0.36 -21.94
C ASP A 36 4.55 -0.67 -23.15
N PRO A 37 4.78 -1.74 -23.95
CA PRO A 37 3.98 -2.03 -25.15
C PRO A 37 2.53 -2.43 -24.87
N ASN A 38 2.12 -2.51 -23.60
CA ASN A 38 0.78 -2.94 -23.19
C ASN A 38 -0.04 -1.75 -22.64
N PRO A 39 -0.58 -0.88 -23.52
CA PRO A 39 -1.07 0.47 -23.20
C PRO A 39 -2.29 0.54 -22.27
N ILE A 40 -2.94 -0.60 -21.98
CA ILE A 40 -4.16 -0.65 -21.15
C ILE A 40 -3.84 -0.95 -19.69
N MET A 41 -2.81 -1.76 -19.41
CA MET A 41 -2.47 -2.14 -18.04
C MET A 41 -1.72 -1.04 -17.29
N THR A 42 -0.79 -0.35 -17.95
CA THR A 42 0.11 0.65 -17.36
C THR A 42 -0.62 1.81 -16.69
N PRO A 43 -1.60 2.47 -17.35
CA PRO A 43 -2.35 3.58 -16.73
C PRO A 43 -3.24 3.12 -15.57
N SER A 44 -3.85 1.93 -15.66
CA SER A 44 -4.73 1.40 -14.62
C SER A 44 -3.95 1.01 -13.36
N LEU A 45 -2.76 0.42 -13.53
CA LEU A 45 -1.82 0.11 -12.45
C LEU A 45 -1.31 1.39 -11.80
N GLY A 46 -0.96 2.38 -12.62
CA GLY A 46 -0.55 3.70 -12.17
C GLY A 46 -1.61 4.38 -11.29
N GLY A 47 -2.84 4.47 -11.79
CA GLY A 47 -3.95 5.12 -11.08
C GLY A 47 -4.28 4.45 -9.73
N ARG A 48 -4.28 3.12 -9.66
CA ARG A 48 -4.50 2.38 -8.40
C ARG A 48 -3.37 2.62 -7.39
N SER A 49 -2.12 2.63 -7.87
CA SER A 49 -0.94 2.82 -7.02
C SER A 49 -0.87 4.24 -6.45
N ILE A 50 -1.15 5.25 -7.28
CA ILE A 50 -1.26 6.65 -6.83
C ILE A 50 -2.43 6.81 -5.88
N GLY A 51 -3.61 6.26 -6.19
CA GLY A 51 -4.79 6.35 -5.34
C GLY A 51 -4.53 5.80 -3.93
N LEU A 52 -3.94 4.61 -3.84
CA LEU A 52 -3.58 4.00 -2.56
C LEU A 52 -2.51 4.79 -1.81
N ALA A 53 -1.50 5.30 -2.53
CA ALA A 53 -0.49 6.18 -1.94
C ALA A 53 -1.12 7.45 -1.35
N LEU A 54 -2.03 8.11 -2.06
CA LEU A 54 -2.70 9.30 -1.56
C LEU A 54 -3.52 9.01 -0.30
N VAL A 55 -4.24 7.87 -0.26
CA VAL A 55 -5.00 7.47 0.93
C VAL A 55 -4.06 7.21 2.12
N THR A 56 -2.94 6.52 1.94
CA THR A 56 -1.97 6.29 3.03
C THR A 56 -1.27 7.57 3.46
N GLY A 57 -0.95 8.49 2.53
CA GLY A 57 -0.38 9.80 2.83
C GLY A 57 -1.36 10.69 3.61
N LEU A 58 -2.63 10.72 3.20
CA LEU A 58 -3.70 11.42 3.91
C LEU A 58 -3.89 10.86 5.32
N ALA A 59 -3.74 9.56 5.53
CA ALA A 59 -3.82 8.95 6.86
C ALA A 59 -2.80 9.57 7.82
N VAL A 60 -1.56 9.79 7.34
CA VAL A 60 -0.47 10.39 8.13
C VAL A 60 -0.76 11.86 8.44
N VAL A 61 -1.19 12.62 7.44
CA VAL A 61 -1.48 14.07 7.60
C VAL A 61 -2.67 14.29 8.54
N MET A 62 -3.75 13.52 8.35
CA MET A 62 -4.97 13.63 9.16
C MET A 62 -4.83 13.00 10.54
N LYS A 63 -3.79 12.18 10.77
CA LYS A 63 -3.56 11.45 12.02
C LYS A 63 -4.81 10.67 12.47
N ASN A 64 -5.55 10.11 11.51
CA ASN A 64 -6.83 9.45 11.77
C ASN A 64 -6.69 7.93 11.59
N PRO A 65 -6.86 7.12 12.66
CA PRO A 65 -6.74 5.66 12.59
C PRO A 65 -7.64 5.00 11.53
N SER A 66 -8.82 5.57 11.26
CA SER A 66 -9.75 5.03 10.25
C SER A 66 -9.20 5.16 8.83
N VAL A 67 -8.49 6.25 8.55
CA VAL A 67 -7.88 6.48 7.23
C VAL A 67 -6.65 5.59 7.05
N TYR A 68 -5.88 5.33 8.13
CA TYR A 68 -4.82 4.32 8.12
C TYR A 68 -5.37 2.93 7.79
N LEU A 69 -6.47 2.54 8.46
CA LEU A 69 -7.12 1.27 8.22
C LEU A 69 -7.57 1.12 6.76
N ALA A 70 -8.21 2.17 6.21
CA ALA A 70 -8.63 2.18 4.81
C ALA A 70 -7.43 2.07 3.84
N GLY A 71 -6.34 2.79 4.10
CA GLY A 71 -5.12 2.72 3.29
C GLY A 71 -4.45 1.35 3.32
N PHE A 72 -4.30 0.76 4.51
CA PHE A 72 -3.68 -0.57 4.65
C PHE A 72 -4.56 -1.69 4.08
N LEU A 73 -5.87 -1.68 4.34
CA LEU A 73 -6.78 -2.67 3.75
C LEU A 73 -6.86 -2.54 2.23
N GLY A 74 -6.88 -1.31 1.70
CA GLY A 74 -6.80 -1.08 0.27
C GLY A 74 -5.51 -1.63 -0.35
N GLY A 75 -4.37 -1.42 0.34
CA GLY A 75 -3.09 -2.01 -0.05
C GLY A 75 -3.11 -3.54 -0.03
N VAL A 76 -3.62 -4.15 1.03
CA VAL A 76 -3.76 -5.61 1.16
C VAL A 76 -4.61 -6.19 0.04
N LEU A 77 -5.77 -5.58 -0.27
CA LEU A 77 -6.64 -6.04 -1.35
C LEU A 77 -5.96 -5.95 -2.72
N ARG A 78 -5.13 -4.91 -2.94
CA ARG A 78 -4.30 -4.79 -4.14
C ARG A 78 -3.30 -5.94 -4.24
N GLU A 79 -2.52 -6.18 -3.17
CA GLU A 79 -1.53 -7.25 -3.13
C GLU A 79 -2.16 -8.64 -3.33
N ILE A 80 -3.38 -8.89 -2.83
CA ILE A 80 -4.13 -10.12 -3.14
C ILE A 80 -4.41 -10.22 -4.64
N GLY A 81 -4.83 -9.12 -5.27
CA GLY A 81 -5.05 -9.08 -6.72
C GLY A 81 -3.77 -9.37 -7.51
N ASP A 82 -2.65 -8.78 -7.09
CA ASP A 82 -1.33 -9.01 -7.71
C ASP A 82 -0.86 -10.45 -7.50
N LEU A 83 -1.12 -11.05 -6.33
CA LEU A 83 -0.81 -12.45 -6.05
C LEU A 83 -1.59 -13.40 -6.98
N VAL A 84 -2.89 -13.16 -7.15
CA VAL A 84 -3.73 -13.96 -8.05
C VAL A 84 -3.27 -13.81 -9.50
N ALA A 85 -2.86 -12.60 -9.91
CA ALA A 85 -2.32 -12.36 -11.24
C ALA A 85 -0.98 -13.10 -11.46
N GLU A 86 -0.11 -13.14 -10.46
CA GLU A 86 1.18 -13.84 -10.53
C GLU A 86 1.01 -15.36 -10.70
N PHE A 87 0.07 -15.97 -9.96
CA PHE A 87 -0.28 -17.38 -10.14
C PHE A 87 -0.94 -17.70 -11.50
N GLY A 88 -1.48 -16.68 -12.18
CA GLY A 88 -2.06 -16.81 -13.51
C GLY A 88 -1.04 -16.74 -14.66
N LYS A 89 0.24 -16.46 -14.38
CA LYS A 89 1.29 -16.38 -15.40
C LYS A 89 1.76 -17.77 -15.85
N ALA A 90 2.19 -17.87 -17.10
CA ALA A 90 2.78 -19.09 -17.66
C ALA A 90 4.09 -19.48 -16.95
N GLU A 91 4.87 -18.48 -16.54
CA GLU A 91 6.04 -18.63 -15.68
C GLU A 91 5.83 -17.80 -14.42
N THR A 92 5.69 -18.47 -13.30
CA THR A 92 5.47 -17.85 -11.99
C THR A 92 6.81 -17.48 -11.36
N ASP A 93 6.97 -16.23 -10.92
CA ASP A 93 8.16 -15.81 -10.17
C ASP A 93 7.96 -16.02 -8.65
N ILE A 94 8.71 -16.97 -8.09
CA ILE A 94 8.67 -17.29 -6.65
C ILE A 94 9.13 -16.10 -5.80
N GLY A 95 10.09 -15.30 -6.28
CA GLY A 95 10.57 -14.12 -5.59
C GLY A 95 9.50 -13.05 -5.47
N VAL A 96 8.72 -12.85 -6.53
CA VAL A 96 7.57 -11.93 -6.53
C VAL A 96 6.50 -12.40 -5.55
N ILE A 97 6.15 -13.68 -5.55
CA ILE A 97 5.19 -14.25 -4.60
C ILE A 97 5.62 -14.00 -3.15
N ILE A 98 6.88 -14.30 -2.82
CA ILE A 98 7.40 -14.09 -1.46
C ILE A 98 7.31 -12.61 -1.08
N GLY A 99 7.68 -11.71 -2.00
CA GLY A 99 7.56 -10.27 -1.79
C GLY A 99 6.13 -9.83 -1.49
N ILE A 100 5.16 -10.30 -2.28
CA ILE A 100 3.73 -10.00 -2.10
C ILE A 100 3.22 -10.53 -0.75
N VAL A 101 3.56 -11.77 -0.39
CA VAL A 101 3.14 -12.38 0.89
C VAL A 101 3.71 -11.62 2.10
N LEU A 102 4.97 -11.18 2.03
CA LEU A 102 5.56 -10.34 3.07
C LEU A 102 4.84 -8.99 3.20
N MET A 103 4.53 -8.33 2.08
CA MET A 103 3.78 -7.08 2.07
C MET A 103 2.37 -7.24 2.63
N LEU A 104 1.69 -8.35 2.31
CA LEU A 104 0.39 -8.71 2.90
C LEU A 104 0.48 -8.85 4.42
N PHE A 105 1.47 -9.58 4.91
CA PHE A 105 1.66 -9.77 6.34
C PHE A 105 1.89 -8.44 7.07
N ILE A 106 2.83 -7.62 6.57
CA ILE A 106 3.12 -6.30 7.17
C ILE A 106 1.89 -5.39 7.10
N GLY A 107 1.17 -5.37 5.98
CA GLY A 107 -0.05 -4.60 5.79
C GLY A 107 -1.16 -4.99 6.76
N LEU A 108 -1.38 -6.29 6.98
CA LEU A 108 -2.37 -6.80 7.94
C LEU A 108 -2.01 -6.45 9.39
N VAL A 109 -0.73 -6.57 9.77
CA VAL A 109 -0.27 -6.19 11.12
C VAL A 109 -0.42 -4.67 11.33
N ALA A 110 -0.08 -3.86 10.32
CA ALA A 110 -0.28 -2.40 10.35
C ALA A 110 -1.77 -2.03 10.47
N ALA A 111 -2.64 -2.71 9.71
CA ALA A 111 -4.10 -2.56 9.80
C ALA A 111 -4.64 -2.93 11.19
N TYR A 112 -4.14 -4.02 11.79
CA TYR A 112 -4.50 -4.42 13.15
C TYR A 112 -4.17 -3.32 14.18
N HIS A 113 -2.97 -2.74 14.12
CA HIS A 113 -2.59 -1.64 15.01
C HIS A 113 -3.42 -0.38 14.78
N ALA A 114 -3.74 -0.04 13.52
CA ALA A 114 -4.63 1.07 13.21
C ALA A 114 -6.05 0.85 13.76
N ASN A 115 -6.59 -0.36 13.63
CA ASN A 115 -7.91 -0.71 14.18
C ASN A 115 -7.91 -0.67 15.72
N LYS A 116 -6.87 -1.20 16.36
CA LYS A 116 -6.71 -1.13 17.82
C LYS A 116 -6.72 0.32 18.30
N ALA A 117 -6.03 1.22 17.60
CA ALA A 117 -5.99 2.64 17.94
C ALA A 117 -7.34 3.36 17.76
N ARG A 118 -8.24 2.84 16.92
CA ARG A 118 -9.60 3.39 16.72
C ARG A 118 -10.53 3.15 17.91
N ASN A 119 -10.31 2.06 18.64
CA ASN A 119 -11.18 1.60 19.72
C ASN A 119 -10.74 2.09 21.11
N ILE A 120 -9.82 3.06 21.19
CA ILE A 120 -9.26 3.67 22.41
C ILE A 120 -9.53 5.18 22.37
#